data_AF-A0A815P6Q0-F1
#
_entry.id   AF-A0A815P6Q0-F1
#
_cell.length_a   1.000
_cell.length_b   1.000
_cell.length_c   1.000
_cell.angle_alpha   90.00
_cell.angle_beta   90.00
_cell.angle_gamma   90.00
#
_symmetry.space_group_name_H-M   'P 1'
#
loop_
_entity.id
_entity.type
_entity.pdbx_description
1 polymer ?
#
loop_
_entity_poly.entity_id
_entity_poly.type
_entity_poly.pdbx_seq_one_letter_code
_entity_poly.pdbx_strand_id
1 'polypeptide(L)'
;MTDQNDEGDSSTADGLTASKSSSKKTKSKPTAAATTDTLDGNNTNSGAINQKLTDKSMRNLMKQMTVAEQTAASNNANASKYDEKSALKQEWKFWQTQPVSTIGAKIDTDNVGPIESNKSKDELQQESYKLPDGFSWDDVDVHVDEQLEELCTFLDDNYIEDDGNDFRLKYSMPFLRWALCVPGWLKKFHVGVRVTKSGKLVGFISAVPVRIRVYDKELPMVDINFLCVHKKLRLKRLSPVLIKEITRRGHFEGYFQAVYTAAPFLPGIASKCRYWHRVLNVKKALAVEFSYLGRNMTVQRMQKVHRLPETTQVAGFREMRDADIPQAWKLLTQYLTKFDLAPVFSLEEFEYLCKNRPTVVSAFVVENDQGEITDFISYYHLPSTIMNHPQYKILNSCYMYYYAASRTPLIDLVNDCLVQAHNSDFDVLNALDIMDNKEFMEKLKFGSGDGNIQYYLYNWKCPLIPAEKVAVVLQ
;
A
#
# COMPACT_ATOMS: atom_id res chain seq x y z
N MET A 1 -32.79 53.29 33.24
CA MET A 1 -32.75 54.72 32.90
C MET A 1 -32.72 54.77 31.38
N THR A 2 -33.88 54.71 30.72
CA THR A 2 -34.93 55.77 30.55
C THR A 2 -34.57 56.62 29.31
N ASP A 3 -35.37 56.72 28.24
CA ASP A 3 -36.81 56.36 27.99
C ASP A 3 -36.94 55.71 26.57
N GLN A 4 -37.97 54.94 26.16
CA GLN A 4 -39.43 55.17 26.01
C GLN A 4 -39.81 56.40 25.16
N ASN A 5 -40.83 56.46 24.28
CA ASN A 5 -41.73 55.51 23.56
C ASN A 5 -42.30 56.33 22.33
N ASP A 6 -43.12 55.91 21.36
CA ASP A 6 -43.86 54.69 20.93
C ASP A 6 -43.88 54.69 19.35
N GLU A 7 -44.79 54.18 18.48
CA GLU A 7 -46.10 53.48 18.48
C GLU A 7 -46.29 52.75 17.11
N GLY A 8 -47.40 52.01 16.89
CA GLY A 8 -47.99 51.78 15.54
C GLY A 8 -48.16 50.32 15.05
N ASP A 9 -49.36 49.95 14.56
CA ASP A 9 -49.77 48.56 14.24
C ASP A 9 -50.54 48.40 12.89
N SER A 10 -50.83 47.14 12.52
CA SER A 10 -51.84 46.62 11.58
C SER A 10 -51.41 46.28 10.13
N SER A 11 -52.29 45.57 9.42
CA SER A 11 -51.96 44.66 8.31
C SER A 11 -52.97 44.69 7.15
N THR A 12 -52.59 44.11 5.99
CA THR A 12 -53.52 43.63 4.94
C THR A 12 -52.79 42.68 3.97
N ALA A 13 -53.50 42.05 3.02
CA ALA A 13 -53.05 40.85 2.31
C ALA A 13 -53.21 40.89 0.76
N ASP A 14 -53.31 39.71 0.13
CA ASP A 14 -53.43 39.38 -1.31
C ASP A 14 -52.15 39.48 -2.18
N GLY A 15 -51.93 38.63 -3.19
CA GLY A 15 -52.63 37.38 -3.53
C GLY A 15 -52.40 36.87 -4.97
N LEU A 16 -52.22 35.53 -5.13
CA LEU A 16 -52.36 34.75 -6.40
C LEU A 16 -51.31 35.03 -7.52
N THR A 17 -51.07 34.23 -8.59
CA THR A 17 -51.00 32.76 -8.82
C THR A 17 -50.24 32.49 -10.13
N ALA A 18 -49.56 31.34 -10.28
CA ALA A 18 -49.31 30.70 -11.59
C ALA A 18 -49.13 29.17 -11.44
N SER A 19 -49.61 28.36 -12.38
CA SER A 19 -49.58 26.89 -12.28
C SER A 19 -49.39 26.15 -13.63
N LYS A 20 -49.26 24.82 -13.58
CA LYS A 20 -48.67 23.95 -14.62
C LYS A 20 -49.65 23.50 -15.72
N SER A 21 -49.15 23.29 -16.95
CA SER A 21 -49.39 22.10 -17.81
C SER A 21 -48.60 22.26 -19.13
N SER A 22 -47.72 21.36 -19.60
CA SER A 22 -47.79 19.94 -20.02
C SER A 22 -48.04 19.74 -21.53
N SER A 23 -47.12 19.05 -22.23
CA SER A 23 -47.40 18.14 -23.37
C SER A 23 -46.08 17.55 -23.93
N LYS A 24 -46.15 16.55 -24.83
CA LYS A 24 -44.99 15.74 -25.28
C LYS A 24 -45.31 14.93 -26.55
N LYS A 25 -44.69 15.19 -27.72
CA LYS A 25 -44.34 14.19 -28.76
C LYS A 25 -43.73 14.71 -30.10
N THR A 26 -42.91 13.84 -30.71
CA THR A 26 -42.65 13.57 -32.15
C THR A 26 -42.05 14.62 -33.13
N LYS A 27 -40.77 14.35 -33.47
CA LYS A 27 -40.22 14.07 -34.83
C LYS A 27 -40.68 14.87 -36.06
N SER A 28 -39.69 15.46 -36.75
CA SER A 28 -39.60 15.46 -38.23
C SER A 28 -38.11 15.41 -38.66
N LYS A 29 -37.81 15.18 -39.96
CA LYS A 29 -36.45 15.11 -40.54
C LYS A 29 -36.48 15.41 -42.05
N PRO A 30 -35.62 16.31 -42.53
CA PRO A 30 -34.92 16.14 -43.83
C PRO A 30 -33.40 16.47 -43.67
N THR A 31 -32.39 16.11 -44.48
CA THR A 31 -32.14 15.77 -45.91
C THR A 31 -32.23 16.94 -46.91
N ALA A 32 -31.33 17.16 -47.88
CA ALA A 32 -29.91 16.77 -48.10
C ALA A 32 -29.35 17.50 -49.35
N ALA A 33 -28.14 18.09 -49.30
CA ALA A 33 -27.26 18.58 -50.40
C ALA A 33 -25.99 19.19 -49.73
N ALA A 34 -24.73 19.11 -50.20
CA ALA A 34 -24.10 19.26 -51.53
C ALA A 34 -24.02 20.74 -51.99
N THR A 35 -22.87 21.32 -52.39
CA THR A 35 -21.51 20.78 -52.67
C THR A 35 -20.43 21.88 -52.60
N THR A 36 -19.13 21.51 -52.56
CA THR A 36 -17.90 22.33 -52.85
C THR A 36 -17.61 23.56 -51.94
N ASP A 37 -16.37 23.98 -51.65
CA ASP A 37 -15.08 23.63 -52.27
C ASP A 37 -13.82 23.69 -51.33
N THR A 38 -12.74 23.03 -51.77
CA THR A 38 -11.28 23.17 -51.46
C THR A 38 -10.68 23.49 -50.06
N LEU A 39 -9.78 22.57 -49.67
CA LEU A 39 -8.39 22.74 -49.13
C LEU A 39 -8.08 23.00 -47.63
N ASP A 40 -7.25 22.07 -47.12
CA ASP A 40 -6.15 22.10 -46.12
C ASP A 40 -6.34 22.63 -44.68
N GLY A 41 -6.04 21.74 -43.71
CA GLY A 41 -5.96 22.04 -42.27
C GLY A 41 -5.85 20.77 -41.41
N ASN A 42 -4.64 20.22 -41.24
CA ASN A 42 -4.40 18.98 -40.49
C ASN A 42 -4.76 19.08 -39.00
N ASN A 43 -5.73 18.28 -38.51
CA ASN A 43 -5.79 17.87 -37.10
C ASN A 43 -6.63 16.59 -36.89
N THR A 44 -6.00 15.44 -36.65
CA THR A 44 -6.67 14.12 -36.57
C THR A 44 -6.30 13.29 -35.34
N ASN A 45 -6.79 13.74 -34.18
CA ASN A 45 -7.46 12.91 -33.16
C ASN A 45 -7.07 11.40 -33.10
N SER A 46 -5.95 11.10 -32.44
CA SER A 46 -5.33 9.76 -32.41
C SER A 46 -5.80 8.82 -31.27
N GLY A 47 -6.85 9.18 -30.52
CA GLY A 47 -7.23 8.47 -29.28
C GLY A 47 -7.99 7.13 -29.43
N ALA A 48 -8.66 6.88 -30.55
CA ALA A 48 -9.75 5.88 -30.60
C ALA A 48 -9.39 4.49 -31.20
N ILE A 49 -8.19 4.31 -31.77
CA ILE A 49 -7.87 3.13 -32.60
C ILE A 49 -7.12 2.02 -31.83
N ASN A 50 -6.17 2.37 -30.97
CA ASN A 50 -5.34 1.39 -30.23
C ASN A 50 -6.14 0.47 -29.28
N GLN A 51 -7.31 0.90 -28.82
CA GLN A 51 -8.11 0.15 -27.85
C GLN A 51 -8.85 -1.06 -28.45
N LYS A 52 -9.04 -1.12 -29.78
CA LYS A 52 -9.80 -2.21 -30.44
C LYS A 52 -8.92 -3.34 -30.99
N LEU A 53 -7.66 -3.06 -31.32
CA LEU A 53 -6.72 -4.06 -31.86
C LEU A 53 -6.17 -4.99 -30.77
N THR A 54 -5.88 -4.44 -29.58
CA THR A 54 -5.40 -5.19 -28.41
C THR A 54 -6.42 -6.22 -27.93
N ASP A 55 -7.69 -5.85 -27.83
CA ASP A 55 -8.72 -6.70 -27.23
C ASP A 55 -9.12 -7.90 -28.12
N LYS A 56 -9.03 -7.77 -29.46
CA LYS A 56 -9.22 -8.89 -30.39
C LYS A 56 -8.13 -9.95 -30.25
N SER A 57 -6.87 -9.51 -30.10
CA SER A 57 -5.73 -10.40 -29.88
C SER A 57 -5.82 -11.14 -28.54
N MET A 58 -6.19 -10.44 -27.45
CA MET A 58 -6.41 -11.03 -26.14
C MET A 58 -7.53 -12.08 -26.14
N ARG A 59 -8.67 -11.81 -26.80
CA ARG A 59 -9.77 -12.79 -26.92
C ARG A 59 -9.37 -14.05 -27.68
N ASN A 60 -8.52 -13.94 -28.69
CA ASN A 60 -8.04 -15.11 -29.43
C ASN A 60 -7.06 -15.96 -28.59
N LEU A 61 -6.19 -15.33 -27.80
CA LEU A 61 -5.31 -16.03 -26.86
C LEU A 61 -6.11 -16.73 -25.75
N MET A 62 -7.13 -16.06 -25.19
CA MET A 62 -8.05 -16.67 -24.23
C MET A 62 -8.74 -17.93 -24.79
N LYS A 63 -9.19 -17.90 -26.06
CA LYS A 63 -9.78 -19.08 -26.73
C LYS A 63 -8.83 -20.28 -26.85
N GLN A 64 -7.52 -20.06 -26.88
CA GLN A 64 -6.53 -21.15 -26.89
C GLN A 64 -6.29 -21.73 -25.48
N MET A 65 -6.54 -20.95 -24.41
CA MET A 65 -6.42 -21.42 -23.02
C MET A 65 -7.69 -22.09 -22.46
N THR A 66 -8.86 -21.92 -23.07
CA THR A 66 -10.16 -22.39 -22.53
C THR A 66 -10.44 -23.89 -22.68
N VAL A 67 -9.56 -24.69 -23.30
CA VAL A 67 -9.81 -26.13 -23.55
C VAL A 67 -9.72 -26.99 -22.26
N ALA A 68 -9.26 -26.41 -21.14
CA ALA A 68 -9.13 -27.09 -19.84
C ALA A 68 -10.08 -26.55 -18.74
N GLU A 69 -11.15 -25.80 -19.09
CA GLU A 69 -11.98 -25.06 -18.12
C GLU A 69 -13.47 -25.48 -18.10
N GLN A 70 -13.77 -26.70 -17.64
CA GLN A 70 -15.13 -27.10 -17.25
C GLN A 70 -15.15 -27.88 -15.92
N THR A 71 -15.08 -27.16 -14.78
CA THR A 71 -15.59 -27.61 -13.45
C THR A 71 -15.43 -26.57 -12.31
N ALA A 72 -14.72 -25.45 -12.52
CA ALA A 72 -14.32 -24.53 -11.44
C ALA A 72 -15.02 -23.15 -11.43
N ALA A 73 -16.17 -22.99 -12.08
CA ALA A 73 -16.83 -21.70 -12.31
C ALA A 73 -18.16 -21.54 -11.55
N SER A 74 -18.10 -21.54 -10.21
CA SER A 74 -19.16 -21.11 -9.29
C SER A 74 -18.56 -20.61 -7.97
N ASN A 75 -19.34 -19.88 -7.18
CA ASN A 75 -18.98 -19.30 -5.87
C ASN A 75 -17.94 -18.15 -5.92
N ASN A 76 -18.39 -16.94 -6.28
CA ASN A 76 -17.63 -15.71 -6.03
C ASN A 76 -18.50 -14.58 -5.46
N ALA A 77 -18.80 -14.69 -4.16
CA ALA A 77 -19.28 -13.63 -3.28
C ALA A 77 -18.84 -13.97 -1.84
N ASN A 78 -18.85 -12.97 -0.94
CA ASN A 78 -18.48 -13.00 0.49
C ASN A 78 -16.99 -12.81 0.85
N ALA A 79 -16.77 -12.09 1.96
CA ALA A 79 -15.49 -11.81 2.59
C ALA A 79 -14.80 -13.04 3.25
N SER A 80 -15.37 -14.24 3.12
CA SER A 80 -14.86 -15.50 3.70
C SER A 80 -13.65 -16.09 2.93
N LYS A 81 -12.81 -15.22 2.35
CA LYS A 81 -11.50 -15.55 1.76
C LYS A 81 -10.33 -14.95 2.54
N TYR A 82 -10.62 -14.04 3.49
CA TYR A 82 -9.64 -13.33 4.31
C TYR A 82 -9.71 -13.73 5.80
N ASP A 83 -10.39 -14.84 6.13
CA ASP A 83 -10.48 -15.35 7.50
C ASP A 83 -9.78 -16.70 7.70
N GLU A 84 -9.19 -16.89 8.88
CA GLU A 84 -8.39 -18.06 9.25
C GLU A 84 -9.19 -19.38 9.21
N LYS A 85 -10.49 -19.36 9.54
CA LYS A 85 -11.33 -20.57 9.59
C LYS A 85 -11.69 -21.05 8.18
N SER A 86 -11.74 -20.16 7.21
CA SER A 86 -11.88 -20.50 5.80
C SER A 86 -10.53 -20.93 5.20
N ALA A 87 -9.45 -20.24 5.54
CA ALA A 87 -8.09 -20.62 5.10
C ALA A 87 -7.68 -22.04 5.58
N LEU A 88 -8.03 -22.42 6.81
CA LEU A 88 -7.83 -23.77 7.36
C LEU A 88 -8.59 -24.88 6.62
N LYS A 89 -9.64 -24.54 5.86
CA LYS A 89 -10.45 -25.50 5.08
C LYS A 89 -10.05 -25.56 3.61
N GLN A 90 -9.12 -24.72 3.17
CA GLN A 90 -8.76 -24.58 1.77
C GLN A 90 -7.58 -25.48 1.37
N GLU A 91 -7.68 -26.11 0.20
CA GLU A 91 -6.63 -26.96 -0.37
C GLU A 91 -5.56 -26.10 -1.08
N TRP A 92 -4.48 -25.76 -0.38
CA TRP A 92 -3.45 -24.82 -0.83
C TRP A 92 -2.41 -25.42 -1.80
N LYS A 93 -2.86 -25.94 -2.95
CA LYS A 93 -2.07 -26.71 -3.94
C LYS A 93 -0.72 -26.13 -4.36
N PHE A 94 -0.55 -24.81 -4.29
CA PHE A 94 0.76 -24.17 -4.50
C PHE A 94 1.60 -24.22 -3.23
N TRP A 95 1.15 -23.58 -2.14
CA TRP A 95 1.90 -23.45 -0.88
C TRP A 95 2.22 -24.79 -0.21
N GLN A 96 1.41 -25.83 -0.40
CA GLN A 96 1.72 -27.21 0.02
C GLN A 96 2.98 -27.80 -0.64
N THR A 97 3.50 -27.17 -1.70
CA THR A 97 4.74 -27.55 -2.40
C THR A 97 5.89 -26.56 -2.15
N GLN A 98 5.75 -25.66 -1.18
CA GLN A 98 6.73 -24.61 -0.84
C GLN A 98 7.23 -24.80 0.59
N PRO A 99 8.47 -24.40 0.92
CA PRO A 99 9.02 -24.46 2.27
C PRO A 99 8.40 -23.36 3.16
N VAL A 100 7.16 -23.58 3.61
CA VAL A 100 6.43 -22.71 4.53
C VAL A 100 5.69 -23.53 5.58
N SER A 101 5.60 -23.01 6.80
CA SER A 101 4.86 -23.65 7.90
C SER A 101 3.38 -23.84 7.56
N THR A 102 2.80 -24.99 7.92
CA THR A 102 1.35 -25.21 7.74
C THR A 102 0.53 -24.29 8.65
N ILE A 103 -0.69 -23.92 8.23
CA ILE A 103 -1.57 -23.06 9.02
C ILE A 103 -1.91 -23.77 10.34
N GLY A 104 -1.62 -23.13 11.47
CA GLY A 104 -1.82 -23.70 12.80
C GLY A 104 -0.71 -24.67 13.27
N ALA A 105 0.42 -24.75 12.56
CA ALA A 105 1.60 -25.47 13.05
C ALA A 105 2.03 -24.94 14.43
N LYS A 106 2.29 -25.85 15.37
CA LYS A 106 2.96 -25.51 16.64
C LYS A 106 4.46 -25.69 16.44
N ILE A 107 5.20 -24.61 16.67
CA ILE A 107 6.65 -24.53 16.55
C ILE A 107 7.13 -23.87 17.82
N ASP A 108 8.06 -24.52 18.52
CA ASP A 108 8.67 -24.01 19.75
C ASP A 108 9.83 -23.04 19.42
N THR A 109 10.15 -22.13 20.34
CA THR A 109 11.24 -21.13 20.20
C THR A 109 12.57 -21.78 19.84
N ASP A 110 12.85 -22.92 20.47
CA ASP A 110 14.13 -23.63 20.37
C ASP A 110 14.30 -24.31 19.00
N ASN A 111 13.21 -24.37 18.22
CA ASN A 111 13.12 -25.02 16.91
C ASN A 111 12.97 -24.00 15.75
N VAL A 112 13.21 -22.71 16.02
CA VAL A 112 13.29 -21.63 15.01
C VAL A 112 14.45 -21.88 14.05
N GLY A 113 14.22 -21.81 12.74
CA GLY A 113 15.26 -22.02 11.73
C GLY A 113 14.72 -22.28 10.32
N PRO A 114 15.57 -22.70 9.37
CA PRO A 114 15.15 -23.00 8.01
C PRO A 114 14.26 -24.25 7.93
N ILE A 115 13.51 -24.38 6.84
CA ILE A 115 12.63 -25.54 6.55
C ILE A 115 13.33 -26.52 5.59
N GLU A 116 13.91 -25.99 4.52
CA GLU A 116 14.85 -26.67 3.62
C GLU A 116 16.25 -26.07 3.79
N SER A 117 17.27 -26.94 3.79
CA SER A 117 18.67 -26.51 3.75
C SER A 117 18.99 -25.72 2.46
N ASN A 118 19.87 -24.73 2.59
CA ASN A 118 20.39 -23.97 1.46
C ASN A 118 21.12 -24.91 0.48
N LYS A 119 20.92 -24.70 -0.83
CA LYS A 119 21.41 -25.56 -1.91
C LYS A 119 22.60 -24.90 -2.61
N SER A 120 23.55 -25.68 -3.10
CA SER A 120 24.65 -25.18 -3.92
C SER A 120 24.14 -24.65 -5.27
N LYS A 121 24.89 -23.77 -5.94
CA LYS A 121 24.46 -23.17 -7.20
C LYS A 121 24.25 -24.18 -8.33
N ASP A 122 24.94 -25.32 -8.28
CA ASP A 122 24.82 -26.39 -9.27
C ASP A 122 23.55 -27.23 -9.09
N GLU A 123 23.01 -27.28 -7.86
CA GLU A 123 21.73 -27.92 -7.53
C GLU A 123 20.50 -27.02 -7.84
N LEU A 124 20.72 -25.76 -8.23
CA LEU A 124 19.65 -24.83 -8.60
C LEU A 124 19.19 -25.02 -10.04
N GLN A 125 17.95 -24.61 -10.32
CA GLN A 125 17.40 -24.61 -11.68
C GLN A 125 18.02 -23.48 -12.51
N GLN A 126 19.00 -23.82 -13.36
CA GLN A 126 19.79 -22.85 -14.14
C GLN A 126 18.92 -21.98 -15.07
N GLU A 127 17.98 -22.58 -15.79
CA GLU A 127 17.04 -21.86 -16.66
C GLU A 127 15.87 -21.23 -15.89
N SER A 128 15.41 -20.05 -16.34
CA SER A 128 14.17 -19.45 -15.88
C SER A 128 12.95 -20.35 -16.10
N TYR A 129 11.93 -20.22 -15.25
CA TYR A 129 10.71 -21.00 -15.42
C TYR A 129 10.03 -20.69 -16.76
N LYS A 130 9.56 -21.75 -17.46
CA LYS A 130 8.90 -21.60 -18.76
C LYS A 130 7.55 -20.90 -18.61
N LEU A 131 7.39 -19.78 -19.31
CA LEU A 131 6.12 -19.09 -19.49
C LEU A 131 5.34 -19.72 -20.67
N PRO A 132 4.01 -19.53 -20.76
CA PRO A 132 3.24 -19.91 -21.94
C PRO A 132 3.63 -19.09 -23.18
N ASP A 133 3.39 -19.64 -24.37
CA ASP A 133 3.71 -18.98 -25.65
C ASP A 133 3.08 -17.58 -25.76
N GLY A 134 3.90 -16.62 -26.20
CA GLY A 134 3.51 -15.21 -26.33
C GLY A 134 3.69 -14.36 -25.07
N PHE A 135 4.24 -14.93 -23.99
CA PHE A 135 4.76 -14.20 -22.84
C PHE A 135 6.28 -14.35 -22.72
N SER A 136 6.95 -13.33 -22.18
CA SER A 136 8.39 -13.33 -21.89
C SER A 136 8.66 -12.70 -20.53
N TRP A 137 9.74 -13.15 -19.88
CA TRP A 137 10.28 -12.48 -18.69
C TRP A 137 10.85 -11.11 -19.07
N ASP A 138 10.88 -10.22 -18.08
CA ASP A 138 11.53 -8.92 -18.15
C ASP A 138 12.20 -8.59 -16.81
N ASP A 139 13.23 -7.75 -16.86
CA ASP A 139 13.96 -7.25 -15.71
C ASP A 139 13.75 -5.73 -15.71
N VAL A 140 12.66 -5.28 -15.08
CA VAL A 140 12.11 -3.92 -15.22
C VAL A 140 13.11 -2.91 -14.67
N ASP A 141 13.48 -1.92 -15.49
CA ASP A 141 14.50 -0.93 -15.11
C ASP A 141 13.86 0.33 -14.50
N VAL A 142 13.82 0.39 -13.18
CA VAL A 142 13.30 1.56 -12.45
C VAL A 142 14.21 2.80 -12.51
N HIS A 143 15.34 2.75 -13.21
CA HIS A 143 16.12 3.93 -13.60
C HIS A 143 15.81 4.43 -15.02
N VAL A 144 15.01 3.68 -15.80
CA VAL A 144 14.42 4.16 -17.06
C VAL A 144 13.03 4.69 -16.75
N ASP A 145 12.85 6.02 -16.78
CA ASP A 145 11.60 6.66 -16.37
C ASP A 145 10.36 6.16 -17.16
N GLU A 146 10.50 5.81 -18.45
CA GLU A 146 9.42 5.20 -19.25
C GLU A 146 8.93 3.85 -18.69
N GLN A 147 9.85 3.01 -18.19
CA GLN A 147 9.49 1.71 -17.60
C GLN A 147 8.94 1.87 -16.18
N LEU A 148 9.42 2.87 -15.44
CA LEU A 148 8.91 3.21 -14.13
C LEU A 148 7.49 3.82 -14.21
N GLU A 149 7.20 4.62 -15.24
CA GLU A 149 5.85 5.13 -15.52
C GLU A 149 4.90 4.01 -15.96
N GLU A 150 5.36 3.06 -16.80
CA GLU A 150 4.58 1.84 -17.10
C GLU A 150 4.29 1.04 -15.82
N LEU A 151 5.26 0.90 -14.91
CA LEU A 151 5.09 0.17 -13.65
C LEU A 151 4.12 0.89 -12.69
N CYS A 152 4.25 2.21 -12.51
CA CYS A 152 3.28 3.03 -11.77
C CYS A 152 1.85 2.82 -12.31
N THR A 153 1.69 2.94 -13.63
CA THR A 153 0.39 2.77 -14.31
C THR A 153 -0.14 1.35 -14.15
N PHE A 154 0.72 0.35 -14.27
CA PHE A 154 0.36 -1.07 -14.11
C PHE A 154 -0.16 -1.37 -12.69
N LEU A 155 0.47 -0.80 -11.66
CA LEU A 155 0.06 -0.98 -10.27
C LEU A 155 -1.25 -0.24 -9.94
N ASP A 156 -1.42 1.03 -10.35
CA ASP A 156 -2.67 1.81 -10.15
C ASP A 156 -3.88 1.18 -10.89
N ASP A 157 -3.66 0.51 -12.02
CA ASP A 157 -4.70 -0.26 -12.72
C ASP A 157 -4.97 -1.65 -12.08
N ASN A 158 -3.99 -2.33 -11.45
CA ASN A 158 -4.06 -3.78 -11.21
C ASN A 158 -3.61 -4.31 -9.84
N TYR A 159 -3.05 -3.53 -8.93
CA TYR A 159 -2.49 -4.04 -7.66
C TYR A 159 -3.57 -4.19 -6.58
N ILE A 160 -3.69 -3.21 -5.68
CA ILE A 160 -4.60 -3.24 -4.52
C ILE A 160 -5.79 -2.31 -4.76
N GLU A 161 -6.98 -2.84 -4.52
CA GLU A 161 -8.26 -2.14 -4.44
C GLU A 161 -8.86 -2.51 -3.08
N ASP A 162 -9.56 -1.58 -2.45
CA ASP A 162 -10.41 -1.86 -1.29
C ASP A 162 -11.64 -2.70 -1.71
N ASP A 163 -12.34 -3.31 -0.75
CA ASP A 163 -13.50 -4.16 -1.04
C ASP A 163 -14.69 -3.38 -1.68
N GLY A 164 -14.70 -2.03 -1.60
CA GLY A 164 -15.64 -1.16 -2.33
C GLY A 164 -15.19 -0.81 -3.76
N ASN A 165 -13.88 -0.74 -4.01
CA ASN A 165 -13.22 -0.07 -5.15
C ASN A 165 -13.34 1.47 -5.12
N ASP A 166 -13.49 2.06 -3.94
CA ASP A 166 -13.54 3.51 -3.74
C ASP A 166 -12.13 4.14 -3.61
N PHE A 167 -11.11 3.33 -3.26
CA PHE A 167 -9.72 3.76 -3.08
C PHE A 167 -8.70 2.82 -3.74
N ARG A 168 -7.67 3.39 -4.37
CA ARG A 168 -6.49 2.66 -4.84
C ARG A 168 -5.20 3.30 -4.36
N LEU A 169 -4.23 2.50 -3.95
CA LEU A 169 -2.92 3.00 -3.50
C LEU A 169 -2.13 3.55 -4.70
N LYS A 170 -1.79 4.85 -4.64
CA LYS A 170 -1.18 5.57 -5.76
C LYS A 170 0.33 5.70 -5.58
N TYR A 171 1.04 4.66 -6.02
CA TYR A 171 2.50 4.61 -6.01
C TYR A 171 3.11 5.60 -7.02
N SER A 172 3.83 6.60 -6.53
CA SER A 172 4.54 7.59 -7.36
C SER A 172 5.88 7.04 -7.85
N MET A 173 6.43 7.61 -8.93
CA MET A 173 7.76 7.22 -9.43
C MET A 173 8.87 7.42 -8.37
N PRO A 174 8.92 8.55 -7.61
CA PRO A 174 9.85 8.68 -6.48
C PRO A 174 9.65 7.63 -5.40
N PHE A 175 8.40 7.27 -5.08
CA PHE A 175 8.10 6.26 -4.06
C PHE A 175 8.53 4.86 -4.50
N LEU A 176 8.20 4.43 -5.72
CA LEU A 176 8.63 3.12 -6.23
C LEU A 176 10.15 3.04 -6.32
N ARG A 177 10.83 4.10 -6.78
CA ARG A 177 12.30 4.14 -6.80
C ARG A 177 12.91 4.05 -5.40
N TRP A 178 12.29 4.66 -4.39
CA TRP A 178 12.69 4.50 -2.98
C TRP A 178 12.43 3.09 -2.43
N ALA A 179 11.24 2.52 -2.66
CA ALA A 179 10.90 1.19 -2.16
C ALA A 179 11.70 0.06 -2.86
N LEU A 180 12.10 0.24 -4.13
CA LEU A 180 12.71 -0.81 -4.95
C LEU A 180 14.26 -0.74 -5.04
N CYS A 181 14.89 0.37 -4.65
CA CYS A 181 16.34 0.59 -4.80
C CYS A 181 17.09 0.85 -3.48
N VAL A 182 16.64 0.23 -2.38
CA VAL A 182 17.36 0.18 -1.10
C VAL A 182 18.79 -0.38 -1.31
N PRO A 183 19.83 0.08 -0.57
CA PRO A 183 21.21 -0.35 -0.77
C PRO A 183 21.38 -1.87 -0.88
N GLY A 184 22.13 -2.31 -1.89
CA GLY A 184 22.28 -3.72 -2.25
C GLY A 184 21.22 -4.28 -3.21
N TRP A 185 20.19 -3.51 -3.60
CA TRP A 185 19.19 -3.93 -4.59
C TRP A 185 19.81 -4.44 -5.91
N LEU A 186 19.08 -5.32 -6.59
CA LEU A 186 19.50 -5.93 -7.85
C LEU A 186 18.39 -5.80 -8.88
N LYS A 187 18.67 -5.26 -10.07
CA LYS A 187 17.69 -5.16 -11.17
C LYS A 187 17.02 -6.50 -11.52
N LYS A 188 17.76 -7.62 -11.39
CA LYS A 188 17.23 -8.98 -11.58
C LYS A 188 16.11 -9.37 -10.62
N PHE A 189 15.89 -8.60 -9.54
CA PHE A 189 14.80 -8.80 -8.60
C PHE A 189 13.54 -8.00 -8.94
N HIS A 190 13.54 -7.14 -9.96
CA HIS A 190 12.36 -6.42 -10.45
C HIS A 190 11.70 -7.22 -11.58
N VAL A 191 11.12 -8.37 -11.22
CA VAL A 191 10.73 -9.43 -12.18
C VAL A 191 9.40 -9.10 -12.86
N GLY A 192 9.47 -8.72 -14.13
CA GLY A 192 8.32 -8.47 -14.99
C GLY A 192 7.93 -9.69 -15.84
N VAL A 193 6.66 -9.72 -16.27
CA VAL A 193 6.17 -10.58 -17.35
C VAL A 193 5.49 -9.70 -18.39
N ARG A 194 5.96 -9.78 -19.64
CA ARG A 194 5.48 -9.00 -20.79
C ARG A 194 4.77 -9.87 -21.82
N VAL A 195 3.85 -9.27 -22.57
CA VAL A 195 3.28 -9.90 -23.79
C VAL A 195 4.23 -9.67 -24.95
N THR A 196 4.87 -10.73 -25.45
CA THR A 196 5.97 -10.67 -26.43
C THR A 196 5.61 -9.93 -27.72
N LYS A 197 4.33 -9.97 -28.14
CA LYS A 197 3.85 -9.31 -29.36
C LYS A 197 3.58 -7.80 -29.23
N SER A 198 3.56 -7.25 -28.02
CA SER A 198 3.14 -5.86 -27.78
C SER A 198 3.94 -5.12 -26.71
N GLY A 199 4.97 -5.74 -26.14
CA GLY A 199 5.79 -5.17 -25.05
C GLY A 199 5.09 -5.06 -23.69
N LYS A 200 3.77 -4.80 -23.65
CA LYS A 200 3.01 -4.47 -22.43
C LYS A 200 3.29 -5.42 -21.26
N LEU A 201 3.62 -4.83 -20.10
CA LEU A 201 3.69 -5.48 -18.79
C LEU A 201 2.32 -6.02 -18.35
N VAL A 202 2.29 -7.27 -17.86
CA VAL A 202 1.07 -7.97 -17.41
C VAL A 202 1.24 -8.73 -16.10
N GLY A 203 2.45 -8.81 -15.56
CA GLY A 203 2.75 -9.32 -14.23
C GLY A 203 4.03 -8.68 -13.70
N PHE A 204 4.11 -8.48 -12.38
CA PHE A 204 5.29 -7.95 -11.69
C PHE A 204 5.40 -8.58 -10.30
N ILE A 205 6.63 -8.70 -9.79
CA ILE A 205 6.95 -8.98 -8.39
C ILE A 205 8.37 -8.44 -8.11
N SER A 206 8.58 -7.86 -6.92
CA SER A 206 9.89 -7.34 -6.53
C SER A 206 10.51 -8.10 -5.36
N ALA A 207 11.84 -8.11 -5.30
CA ALA A 207 12.61 -8.48 -4.11
C ALA A 207 13.63 -7.39 -3.77
N VAL A 208 13.84 -7.14 -2.49
CA VAL A 208 14.84 -6.20 -1.96
C VAL A 208 15.67 -6.92 -0.90
N PRO A 209 17.01 -6.98 -1.00
CA PRO A 209 17.84 -7.55 0.07
C PRO A 209 17.65 -6.83 1.39
N VAL A 210 17.55 -7.60 2.48
CA VAL A 210 17.41 -7.06 3.84
C VAL A 210 18.01 -8.03 4.85
N ARG A 211 18.66 -7.52 5.89
CA ARG A 211 19.05 -8.34 7.05
C ARG A 211 17.92 -8.34 8.06
N ILE A 212 17.38 -9.52 8.35
CA ILE A 212 16.29 -9.71 9.34
C ILE A 212 16.84 -10.49 10.53
N ARG A 213 16.46 -10.04 11.73
CA ARG A 213 16.56 -10.79 12.98
C ARG A 213 15.23 -11.50 13.23
N VAL A 214 15.28 -12.80 13.47
CA VAL A 214 14.15 -13.62 13.95
C VAL A 214 14.59 -14.29 15.25
N TYR A 215 14.04 -13.83 16.37
CA TYR A 215 14.51 -14.10 17.74
C TYR A 215 16.02 -13.83 17.91
N ASP A 216 16.83 -14.87 18.14
CA ASP A 216 18.28 -14.81 18.32
C ASP A 216 19.06 -14.81 16.99
N LYS A 217 18.40 -15.02 15.85
CA LYS A 217 19.06 -15.38 14.58
C LYS A 217 18.95 -14.24 13.57
N GLU A 218 20.09 -13.65 13.24
CA GLU A 218 20.22 -12.69 12.15
C GLU A 218 20.64 -13.39 10.86
N LEU A 219 19.91 -13.15 9.77
CA LEU A 219 20.21 -13.73 8.46
C LEU A 219 19.85 -12.77 7.30
N PRO A 220 20.55 -12.88 6.16
CA PRO A 220 20.13 -12.22 4.93
C PRO A 220 18.84 -12.86 4.42
N MET A 221 17.85 -12.03 4.13
CA MET A 221 16.61 -12.37 3.46
C MET A 221 16.41 -11.46 2.25
N VAL A 222 15.36 -11.72 1.47
CA VAL A 222 14.73 -10.70 0.64
C VAL A 222 13.36 -10.32 1.19
N ASP A 223 13.04 -9.03 1.16
CA ASP A 223 11.68 -8.53 1.31
C ASP A 223 10.96 -8.64 -0.04
N ILE A 224 9.77 -9.25 -0.07
CA ILE A 224 8.97 -9.47 -1.28
C ILE A 224 7.71 -8.60 -1.25
N ASN A 225 7.62 -7.70 -2.23
CA ASN A 225 6.51 -6.75 -2.37
C ASN A 225 6.05 -6.66 -3.85
N PHE A 226 5.03 -5.84 -4.11
CA PHE A 226 4.51 -5.48 -5.44
C PHE A 226 4.11 -6.66 -6.35
N LEU A 227 3.73 -7.81 -5.78
CA LEU A 227 3.21 -8.96 -6.53
C LEU A 227 1.87 -8.61 -7.19
N CYS A 228 1.93 -8.19 -8.45
CA CYS A 228 0.80 -7.75 -9.23
C CYS A 228 0.59 -8.63 -10.47
N VAL A 229 -0.67 -8.95 -10.78
CA VAL A 229 -1.06 -9.64 -12.02
C VAL A 229 -2.23 -8.90 -12.65
N HIS A 230 -2.10 -8.58 -13.94
CA HIS A 230 -3.08 -7.86 -14.73
C HIS A 230 -4.47 -8.49 -14.57
N LYS A 231 -5.51 -7.69 -14.35
CA LYS A 231 -6.87 -8.16 -13.98
C LYS A 231 -7.40 -9.27 -14.92
N LYS A 232 -7.18 -9.14 -16.23
CA LYS A 232 -7.57 -10.14 -17.25
C LYS A 232 -6.83 -11.49 -17.19
N LEU A 233 -5.75 -11.61 -16.40
CA LEU A 233 -4.94 -12.83 -16.20
C LEU A 233 -5.01 -13.38 -14.76
N ARG A 234 -5.73 -12.72 -13.85
CA ARG A 234 -6.04 -13.27 -12.52
C ARG A 234 -6.73 -14.65 -12.67
N LEU A 235 -6.55 -15.53 -11.69
CA LEU A 235 -6.93 -16.96 -11.71
C LEU A 235 -6.18 -17.87 -12.71
N LYS A 236 -5.50 -17.35 -13.75
CA LYS A 236 -4.70 -18.16 -14.71
C LYS A 236 -3.34 -18.64 -14.19
N ARG A 237 -3.19 -18.76 -12.86
CA ARG A 237 -2.00 -19.26 -12.13
C ARG A 237 -0.66 -18.55 -12.44
N LEU A 238 -0.67 -17.30 -12.90
CA LEU A 238 0.58 -16.55 -13.16
C LEU A 238 1.38 -16.24 -11.88
N SER A 239 0.72 -15.89 -10.76
CA SER A 239 1.40 -15.54 -9.50
C SER A 239 2.30 -16.66 -8.95
N PRO A 240 1.87 -17.95 -8.91
CA PRO A 240 2.78 -19.07 -8.64
C PRO A 240 4.03 -19.18 -9.52
N VAL A 241 3.99 -18.69 -10.76
CA VAL A 241 5.15 -18.73 -11.68
C VAL A 241 6.07 -17.54 -11.42
N LEU A 242 5.51 -16.34 -11.17
CA LEU A 242 6.24 -15.16 -10.69
C LEU A 242 7.00 -15.46 -9.39
N ILE A 243 6.33 -16.04 -8.39
CA ILE A 243 6.94 -16.44 -7.11
C ILE A 243 8.09 -17.42 -7.35
N LYS A 244 7.87 -18.48 -8.14
CA LYS A 244 8.93 -19.47 -8.43
C LYS A 244 10.14 -18.87 -9.12
N GLU A 245 9.97 -17.95 -10.07
CA GLU A 245 11.09 -17.29 -10.74
C GLU A 245 11.85 -16.35 -9.80
N ILE A 246 11.17 -15.55 -8.96
CA ILE A 246 11.90 -14.67 -8.03
C ILE A 246 12.59 -15.46 -6.91
N THR A 247 12.00 -16.54 -6.40
CA THR A 247 12.68 -17.50 -5.50
C THR A 247 13.93 -18.08 -6.16
N ARG A 248 13.84 -18.54 -7.41
CA ARG A 248 14.98 -19.08 -8.17
C ARG A 248 16.09 -18.04 -8.28
N ARG A 249 15.76 -16.80 -8.67
CA ARG A 249 16.71 -15.68 -8.76
C ARG A 249 17.33 -15.36 -7.39
N GLY A 250 16.54 -15.32 -6.31
CA GLY A 250 17.02 -15.13 -4.94
C GLY A 250 18.06 -16.18 -4.52
N HIS A 251 17.78 -17.46 -4.78
CA HIS A 251 18.71 -18.56 -4.49
C HIS A 251 20.06 -18.41 -5.23
N PHE A 252 20.06 -17.94 -6.49
CA PHE A 252 21.30 -17.69 -7.24
C PHE A 252 22.17 -16.56 -6.64
N GLU A 253 21.56 -15.61 -5.94
CA GLU A 253 22.26 -14.54 -5.23
C GLU A 253 22.57 -14.89 -3.77
N GLY A 254 22.15 -16.07 -3.29
CA GLY A 254 22.41 -16.59 -1.94
C GLY A 254 21.30 -16.33 -0.92
N TYR A 255 20.17 -15.73 -1.31
CA TYR A 255 19.02 -15.50 -0.43
C TYR A 255 18.06 -16.69 -0.51
N PHE A 256 18.08 -17.54 0.52
CA PHE A 256 17.24 -18.74 0.62
C PHE A 256 15.98 -18.53 1.48
N GLN A 257 15.85 -17.37 2.11
CA GLN A 257 14.74 -16.97 2.98
C GLN A 257 14.18 -15.62 2.53
N ALA A 258 12.90 -15.38 2.80
CA ALA A 258 12.25 -14.12 2.48
C ALA A 258 11.26 -13.70 3.57
N VAL A 259 11.07 -12.41 3.75
CA VAL A 259 9.94 -11.82 4.49
C VAL A 259 8.93 -11.25 3.49
N TYR A 260 7.64 -11.35 3.80
CA TYR A 260 6.58 -10.71 3.03
C TYR A 260 5.33 -10.49 3.86
N THR A 261 4.44 -9.60 3.40
CA THR A 261 3.11 -9.43 3.96
C THR A 261 2.00 -9.72 2.97
N ALA A 262 0.84 -10.14 3.47
CA ALA A 262 -0.39 -10.24 2.68
C ALA A 262 -1.63 -10.00 3.55
N ALA A 263 -2.75 -9.60 2.93
CA ALA A 263 -4.07 -9.56 3.57
C ALA A 263 -4.79 -10.93 3.67
N PRO A 264 -4.72 -11.85 2.68
CA PRO A 264 -5.27 -13.20 2.83
C PRO A 264 -4.40 -14.10 3.70
N PHE A 265 -5.05 -14.89 4.57
CA PHE A 265 -4.44 -15.92 5.39
C PHE A 265 -3.92 -17.07 4.51
N LEU A 266 -2.60 -17.21 4.40
CA LEU A 266 -1.90 -18.28 3.69
C LEU A 266 -1.18 -19.22 4.69
N PRO A 267 -0.61 -20.35 4.25
CA PRO A 267 0.47 -21.01 5.00
C PRO A 267 1.68 -20.09 5.19
N GLY A 268 2.44 -20.29 6.27
CA GLY A 268 3.67 -19.55 6.58
C GLY A 268 3.51 -18.31 7.49
N ILE A 269 2.36 -18.09 8.13
CA ILE A 269 2.12 -16.93 9.00
C ILE A 269 3.12 -16.91 10.17
N ALA A 270 3.96 -15.87 10.22
CA ALA A 270 4.84 -15.54 11.33
C ALA A 270 4.18 -14.55 12.31
N SER A 271 3.32 -13.64 11.85
CA SER A 271 2.54 -12.75 12.73
C SER A 271 1.22 -12.28 12.10
N LYS A 272 0.29 -11.79 12.92
CA LYS A 272 -1.03 -11.27 12.52
C LYS A 272 -1.20 -9.87 13.11
N CYS A 273 -1.35 -8.87 12.25
CA CYS A 273 -1.42 -7.46 12.60
C CYS A 273 -2.66 -6.82 11.98
N ARG A 274 -3.01 -5.60 12.41
CA ARG A 274 -4.15 -4.84 11.91
C ARG A 274 -3.80 -3.38 11.64
N TYR A 275 -4.41 -2.81 10.61
CA TYR A 275 -4.35 -1.38 10.35
C TYR A 275 -5.20 -0.56 11.33
N TRP A 276 -4.66 0.61 11.68
CA TRP A 276 -5.28 1.62 12.52
C TRP A 276 -5.12 2.98 11.84
N HIS A 277 -6.15 3.81 11.93
CA HIS A 277 -6.24 5.05 11.15
C HIS A 277 -6.50 6.23 12.08
N ARG A 278 -5.59 7.22 12.07
CA ARG A 278 -5.81 8.53 12.68
C ARG A 278 -6.24 9.51 11.60
N VAL A 279 -7.55 9.74 11.52
CA VAL A 279 -8.11 10.81 10.69
C VAL A 279 -7.57 12.15 11.19
N LEU A 280 -6.97 12.92 10.28
CA LEU A 280 -6.50 14.29 10.48
C LEU A 280 -7.54 15.26 9.90
N ASN A 281 -7.93 15.07 8.62
CA ASN A 281 -8.93 15.88 7.93
C ASN A 281 -10.33 15.25 8.01
N VAL A 282 -11.00 15.42 9.15
CA VAL A 282 -12.36 14.88 9.39
C VAL A 282 -13.37 15.27 8.31
N LYS A 283 -13.29 16.50 7.76
CA LYS A 283 -14.23 16.95 6.72
C LYS A 283 -14.08 16.14 5.44
N LYS A 284 -12.85 15.94 4.96
CA LYS A 284 -12.59 15.18 3.74
C LYS A 284 -12.81 13.68 3.96
N ALA A 285 -12.31 13.12 5.07
CA ALA A 285 -12.47 11.69 5.39
C ALA A 285 -13.94 11.25 5.51
N LEU A 286 -14.83 12.09 6.04
CA LEU A 286 -16.28 11.83 6.03
C LEU A 286 -16.91 12.01 4.64
N ALA A 287 -16.48 13.03 3.87
CA ALA A 287 -17.05 13.33 2.56
C ALA A 287 -16.66 12.32 1.46
N VAL A 288 -15.57 11.57 1.65
CA VAL A 288 -15.12 10.50 0.74
C VAL A 288 -15.44 9.10 1.28
N GLU A 289 -16.21 9.01 2.36
CA GLU A 289 -16.64 7.74 3.02
C GLU A 289 -15.49 6.85 3.52
N PHE A 290 -14.26 7.37 3.63
CA PHE A 290 -13.14 6.72 4.33
C PHE A 290 -13.41 6.51 5.83
N SER A 291 -14.25 7.38 6.42
CA SER A 291 -14.65 7.29 7.81
C SER A 291 -16.13 7.62 7.97
N TYR A 292 -16.74 7.08 9.03
CA TYR A 292 -18.17 7.19 9.28
C TYR A 292 -18.45 7.77 10.68
N LEU A 293 -19.56 8.49 10.83
CA LEU A 293 -20.00 8.98 12.14
C LEU A 293 -20.51 7.84 13.02
N GLY A 294 -19.86 7.64 14.17
CA GLY A 294 -20.36 6.73 15.21
C GLY A 294 -21.71 7.17 15.79
N ARG A 295 -22.40 6.25 16.47
CA ARG A 295 -23.69 6.55 17.14
C ARG A 295 -23.53 7.76 18.07
N ASN A 296 -24.47 8.71 17.98
CA ASN A 296 -24.49 9.96 18.75
C ASN A 296 -23.26 10.88 18.54
N MET A 297 -22.59 10.77 17.39
CA MET A 297 -21.53 11.68 16.92
C MET A 297 -22.08 12.68 15.90
N THR A 298 -21.61 13.92 15.95
CA THR A 298 -21.82 14.93 14.89
C THR A 298 -20.49 15.30 14.25
N VAL A 299 -20.51 15.88 13.04
CA VAL A 299 -19.29 16.34 12.34
C VAL A 299 -18.47 17.29 13.22
N GLN A 300 -19.12 18.27 13.86
CA GLN A 300 -18.46 19.23 14.75
C GLN A 300 -17.86 18.55 15.99
N ARG A 301 -18.55 17.54 16.55
CA ARG A 301 -18.03 16.75 17.68
C ARG A 301 -16.82 15.94 17.26
N MET A 302 -16.85 15.27 16.12
CA MET A 302 -15.71 14.52 15.58
C MET A 302 -14.52 15.44 15.27
N GLN A 303 -14.75 16.60 14.64
CA GLN A 303 -13.71 17.62 14.45
C GLN A 303 -13.09 18.07 15.78
N LYS A 304 -13.89 18.24 16.86
CA LYS A 304 -13.35 18.59 18.19
C LYS A 304 -12.56 17.45 18.83
N VAL A 305 -12.95 16.18 18.62
CA VAL A 305 -12.21 15.00 19.12
C VAL A 305 -10.88 14.77 18.38
N HIS A 306 -10.84 15.05 17.08
CA HIS A 306 -9.65 14.83 16.24
C HIS A 306 -8.72 16.05 16.11
N ARG A 307 -9.11 17.24 16.59
CA ARG A 307 -8.27 18.44 16.60
C ARG A 307 -6.90 18.15 17.24
N LEU A 308 -5.86 18.70 16.61
CA LEU A 308 -4.48 18.73 17.09
C LEU A 308 -4.10 20.18 17.48
N PRO A 309 -2.99 20.38 18.21
CA PRO A 309 -2.32 21.68 18.32
C PRO A 309 -1.91 22.26 16.95
N GLU A 310 -1.69 23.57 16.89
CA GLU A 310 -1.17 24.25 15.69
C GLU A 310 0.36 24.09 15.56
N THR A 311 1.06 23.92 16.69
CA THR A 311 2.52 23.72 16.77
C THR A 311 2.87 22.49 17.60
N THR A 312 4.05 21.91 17.36
CA THR A 312 4.63 20.85 18.19
C THR A 312 4.92 21.35 19.61
N GLN A 313 4.82 20.45 20.59
CA GLN A 313 4.88 20.73 22.03
C GLN A 313 6.16 20.21 22.70
N VAL A 314 6.81 19.19 22.12
CA VAL A 314 8.08 18.61 22.59
C VAL A 314 9.21 19.58 22.26
N ALA A 315 9.88 20.08 23.30
CA ALA A 315 11.05 20.95 23.14
C ALA A 315 12.15 20.23 22.36
N GLY A 316 12.73 20.92 21.37
CA GLY A 316 13.77 20.33 20.51
C GLY A 316 13.25 19.48 19.34
N PHE A 317 11.94 19.25 19.22
CA PHE A 317 11.37 18.54 18.07
C PHE A 317 11.54 19.34 16.77
N ARG A 318 12.13 18.71 15.74
CA ARG A 318 12.36 19.31 14.41
C ARG A 318 12.54 18.25 13.32
N GLU A 319 12.59 18.67 12.05
CA GLU A 319 13.01 17.81 10.93
C GLU A 319 14.44 17.27 11.14
N MET A 320 14.67 16.03 10.68
CA MET A 320 15.97 15.39 10.65
C MET A 320 16.83 15.93 9.50
N ARG A 321 18.05 16.34 9.83
CA ARG A 321 19.12 16.83 8.95
C ARG A 321 20.14 15.72 8.72
N ASP A 322 20.92 15.82 7.65
CA ASP A 322 21.99 14.87 7.31
C ASP A 322 22.98 14.61 8.46
N ALA A 323 23.29 15.63 9.27
CA ALA A 323 24.19 15.52 10.43
C ALA A 323 23.60 14.70 11.60
N ASP A 324 22.27 14.54 11.67
CA ASP A 324 21.60 13.80 12.75
C ASP A 324 21.57 12.28 12.47
N ILE A 325 21.68 11.89 11.20
CA ILE A 325 21.49 10.52 10.71
C ILE A 325 22.34 9.50 11.50
N PRO A 326 23.64 9.73 11.81
CA PRO A 326 24.45 8.78 12.58
C PRO A 326 24.06 8.67 14.07
N GLN A 327 23.29 9.62 14.61
CA GLN A 327 22.70 9.52 15.95
C GLN A 327 21.34 8.80 15.90
N ALA A 328 20.46 9.22 15.00
CA ALA A 328 19.14 8.61 14.80
C ALA A 328 19.23 7.11 14.44
N TRP A 329 20.21 6.72 13.62
CA TRP A 329 20.52 5.32 13.31
C TRP A 329 20.84 4.49 14.57
N LYS A 330 21.64 5.04 15.50
CA LYS A 330 22.01 4.35 16.76
C LYS A 330 20.80 4.20 17.68
N LEU A 331 19.97 5.23 17.79
CA LEU A 331 18.72 5.16 18.55
C LEU A 331 17.79 4.08 17.99
N LEU A 332 17.58 4.07 16.67
CA LEU A 332 16.70 3.08 16.04
C LEU A 332 17.26 1.66 16.14
N THR A 333 18.53 1.43 15.82
CA THR A 333 19.12 0.08 15.90
C THR A 333 19.12 -0.47 17.34
N GLN A 334 19.33 0.38 18.35
CA GLN A 334 19.21 0.00 19.76
C GLN A 334 17.74 -0.22 20.20
N TYR A 335 16.80 0.56 19.68
CA TYR A 335 15.36 0.36 19.93
C TYR A 335 14.86 -0.95 19.31
N LEU A 336 15.33 -1.30 18.11
CA LEU A 336 14.94 -2.50 17.37
C LEU A 336 15.41 -3.81 18.01
N THR A 337 16.32 -3.81 19.00
CA THR A 337 16.72 -5.04 19.72
C THR A 337 15.66 -5.55 20.71
N LYS A 338 14.55 -4.83 20.91
CA LYS A 338 13.44 -5.24 21.79
C LYS A 338 12.50 -6.27 21.15
N PHE A 339 12.57 -6.45 19.83
CA PHE A 339 11.55 -7.13 19.02
C PHE A 339 12.07 -8.44 18.44
N ASP A 340 11.16 -9.39 18.27
CA ASP A 340 11.48 -10.78 17.91
C ASP A 340 11.45 -11.00 16.38
N LEU A 341 10.90 -10.05 15.61
CA LEU A 341 11.02 -9.95 14.15
C LEU A 341 11.34 -8.51 13.75
N ALA A 342 12.60 -8.21 13.44
CA ALA A 342 13.08 -6.84 13.18
C ALA A 342 14.15 -6.76 12.07
N PRO A 343 14.26 -5.65 11.33
CA PRO A 343 15.38 -5.40 10.43
C PRO A 343 16.65 -5.04 11.21
N VAL A 344 17.81 -5.27 10.60
CA VAL A 344 19.13 -4.96 11.17
C VAL A 344 19.85 -4.02 10.21
N PHE A 345 19.47 -2.74 10.24
CA PHE A 345 19.96 -1.72 9.32
C PHE A 345 21.42 -1.37 9.54
N SER A 346 22.20 -1.37 8.46
CA SER A 346 23.40 -0.53 8.33
C SER A 346 23.06 0.96 8.32
N LEU A 347 24.08 1.80 8.48
CA LEU A 347 23.92 3.26 8.37
C LEU A 347 23.49 3.68 6.95
N GLU A 348 23.94 2.97 5.91
CA GLU A 348 23.59 3.25 4.51
C GLU A 348 22.11 2.93 4.22
N GLU A 349 21.63 1.77 4.67
CA GLU A 349 20.20 1.41 4.58
C GLU A 349 19.34 2.39 5.38
N PHE A 350 19.76 2.80 6.58
CA PHE A 350 19.02 3.76 7.39
C PHE A 350 18.98 5.16 6.76
N GLU A 351 20.12 5.67 6.28
CA GLU A 351 20.14 6.93 5.52
C GLU A 351 19.21 6.81 4.32
N TYR A 352 19.35 5.76 3.53
CA TYR A 352 18.52 5.61 2.34
C TYR A 352 17.03 5.49 2.66
N LEU A 353 16.63 4.77 3.72
CA LEU A 353 15.23 4.58 4.04
C LEU A 353 14.62 5.79 4.76
N CYS A 354 15.33 6.40 5.70
CA CYS A 354 14.77 7.40 6.63
C CYS A 354 15.15 8.86 6.32
N LYS A 355 16.11 9.15 5.43
CA LYS A 355 16.45 10.52 5.04
C LYS A 355 15.26 11.22 4.35
N ASN A 356 14.93 12.41 4.83
CA ASN A 356 13.85 13.26 4.34
C ASN A 356 13.87 13.37 2.80
N ARG A 357 12.76 12.98 2.16
CA ARG A 357 12.54 13.14 0.72
C ARG A 357 11.11 13.62 0.44
N PRO A 358 10.93 14.80 -0.20
CA PRO A 358 9.62 15.32 -0.56
C PRO A 358 8.78 14.31 -1.32
N THR A 359 7.50 14.18 -0.93
CA THR A 359 6.51 13.23 -1.51
C THR A 359 6.82 11.74 -1.33
N VAL A 360 7.79 11.37 -0.47
CA VAL A 360 8.18 9.97 -0.20
C VAL A 360 8.28 9.65 1.28
N VAL A 361 9.10 10.37 2.05
CA VAL A 361 9.32 10.08 3.48
C VAL A 361 9.68 11.35 4.25
N SER A 362 9.04 11.51 5.42
CA SER A 362 9.31 12.58 6.38
C SER A 362 9.87 11.98 7.67
N ALA A 363 10.90 12.60 8.22
CA ALA A 363 11.61 12.16 9.41
C ALA A 363 11.98 13.35 10.32
N PHE A 364 11.82 13.13 11.61
CA PHE A 364 11.95 14.12 12.67
C PHE A 364 12.78 13.57 13.82
N VAL A 365 13.39 14.47 14.57
CA VAL A 365 14.25 14.19 15.72
C VAL A 365 13.93 15.15 16.86
N VAL A 366 14.24 14.74 18.08
CA VAL A 366 14.31 15.61 19.26
C VAL A 366 15.77 15.87 19.59
N GLU A 367 16.19 17.14 19.52
CA GLU A 367 17.53 17.62 19.88
C GLU A 367 17.48 18.28 21.27
N ASN A 368 18.34 17.86 22.20
CA ASN A 368 18.37 18.44 23.54
C ASN A 368 19.26 19.70 23.63
N ASP A 369 19.28 20.37 24.80
CA ASP A 369 20.06 21.60 25.03
C ASP A 369 21.60 21.40 24.91
N GLN A 370 22.08 20.15 24.77
CA GLN A 370 23.48 19.80 24.55
C GLN A 370 23.79 19.50 23.06
N GLY A 371 22.80 19.49 22.17
CA GLY A 371 22.94 19.13 20.76
C GLY A 371 22.95 17.61 20.49
N GLU A 372 22.58 16.79 21.48
CA GLU A 372 22.42 15.34 21.28
C GLU A 372 21.02 15.04 20.77
N ILE A 373 20.90 14.08 19.86
CA ILE A 373 19.60 13.54 19.43
C ILE A 373 19.14 12.49 20.44
N THR A 374 17.94 12.67 21.01
CA THR A 374 17.40 11.79 22.06
C THR A 374 16.31 10.87 21.56
N ASP A 375 15.54 11.31 20.57
CA ASP A 375 14.38 10.61 20.03
C ASP A 375 14.32 10.81 18.49
N PHE A 376 13.75 9.85 17.78
CA PHE A 376 13.59 9.84 16.31
C PHE A 376 12.20 9.31 15.93
N ILE A 377 11.57 9.86 14.89
CA ILE A 377 10.28 9.38 14.36
C ILE A 377 10.12 9.70 12.86
N SER A 378 9.48 8.80 12.10
CA SER A 378 9.29 8.96 10.65
C SER A 378 7.97 8.39 10.14
N TYR A 379 7.49 8.93 9.01
CA TYR A 379 6.37 8.38 8.24
C TYR A 379 6.64 8.47 6.73
N TYR A 380 6.14 7.48 5.98
CA TYR A 380 6.18 7.50 4.52
C TYR A 380 4.88 8.01 3.90
N HIS A 381 4.98 8.51 2.67
CA HIS A 381 3.91 9.18 1.93
C HIS A 381 3.34 8.20 0.90
N LEU A 382 2.10 7.75 1.09
CA LEU A 382 1.44 6.85 0.14
C LEU A 382 -0.03 7.26 -0.02
N PRO A 383 -0.33 8.23 -0.90
CA PRO A 383 -1.70 8.71 -1.13
C PRO A 383 -2.54 7.67 -1.87
N SER A 384 -3.87 7.79 -1.77
CA SER A 384 -4.81 6.95 -2.53
C SER A 384 -5.55 7.75 -3.60
N THR A 385 -5.66 7.20 -4.81
CA THR A 385 -6.62 7.64 -5.83
C THR A 385 -8.04 7.39 -5.31
N ILE A 386 -8.90 8.40 -5.33
CA ILE A 386 -10.31 8.29 -4.95
C ILE A 386 -11.13 8.07 -6.22
N MET A 387 -11.84 6.95 -6.29
CA MET A 387 -12.64 6.57 -7.43
C MET A 387 -14.01 7.24 -7.40
N ASN A 388 -14.56 7.57 -8.58
CA ASN A 388 -15.94 8.03 -8.82
C ASN A 388 -16.42 9.33 -8.12
N HIS A 389 -15.74 9.82 -7.09
CA HIS A 389 -16.15 10.98 -6.31
C HIS A 389 -16.04 12.29 -7.13
N PRO A 390 -17.01 13.23 -7.06
CA PRO A 390 -17.05 14.40 -7.94
C PRO A 390 -15.93 15.41 -7.67
N GLN A 391 -15.73 15.81 -6.41
CA GLN A 391 -14.79 16.89 -6.01
C GLN A 391 -13.37 16.36 -5.75
N TYR A 392 -13.17 15.63 -4.65
CA TYR A 392 -11.87 15.03 -4.30
C TYR A 392 -11.47 13.92 -5.28
N LYS A 393 -10.16 13.81 -5.55
CA LYS A 393 -9.53 12.80 -6.43
C LYS A 393 -8.38 12.03 -5.77
N ILE A 394 -7.81 12.58 -4.70
CA ILE A 394 -6.71 12.01 -3.92
C ILE A 394 -7.04 12.12 -2.44
N LEU A 395 -6.84 11.05 -1.68
CA LEU A 395 -6.74 11.05 -0.22
C LEU A 395 -5.25 11.11 0.14
N ASN A 396 -4.83 12.16 0.85
CA ASN A 396 -3.45 12.33 1.27
C ASN A 396 -3.20 11.46 2.50
N SER A 397 -2.69 10.26 2.28
CA SER A 397 -2.38 9.30 3.35
C SER A 397 -0.88 9.22 3.61
N CYS A 398 -0.51 9.20 4.88
CA CYS A 398 0.82 8.84 5.35
C CYS A 398 0.77 7.58 6.22
N TYR A 399 1.90 6.89 6.36
CA TYR A 399 2.02 5.64 7.09
C TYR A 399 3.17 5.75 8.10
N MET A 400 2.90 5.48 9.38
CA MET A 400 3.92 5.43 10.43
C MET A 400 5.00 4.42 10.04
N TYR A 401 6.25 4.87 10.04
CA TYR A 401 7.40 4.07 9.64
C TYR A 401 8.22 3.68 10.88
N TYR A 402 9.48 4.09 10.99
CA TYR A 402 10.32 3.80 12.15
C TYR A 402 10.38 4.96 13.13
N TYR A 403 10.53 4.63 14.41
CA TYR A 403 10.79 5.57 15.50
C TYR A 403 11.65 4.93 16.59
N ALA A 404 12.21 5.76 17.45
CA ALA A 404 12.88 5.37 18.68
C ALA A 404 12.69 6.48 19.72
N ALA A 405 11.99 6.17 20.82
CA ALA A 405 11.81 7.06 21.97
C ALA A 405 12.72 6.62 23.12
N SER A 406 13.46 7.56 23.70
CA SER A 406 14.46 7.34 24.75
C SER A 406 14.34 8.33 25.92
N ARG A 407 13.92 9.58 25.67
CA ARG A 407 13.64 10.58 26.71
C ARG A 407 12.21 11.13 26.62
N THR A 408 11.68 11.31 25.42
CA THR A 408 10.32 11.80 25.20
C THR A 408 9.30 10.67 25.38
N PRO A 409 8.19 10.85 26.12
CA PRO A 409 7.12 9.85 26.17
C PRO A 409 6.56 9.57 24.77
N LEU A 410 6.38 8.31 24.41
CA LEU A 410 6.03 7.92 23.03
C LEU A 410 4.74 8.57 22.53
N ILE A 411 3.77 8.77 23.43
CA ILE A 411 2.50 9.46 23.15
C ILE A 411 2.73 10.90 22.69
N ASP A 412 3.68 11.62 23.30
CA ASP A 412 3.94 13.02 23.00
C ASP A 412 4.75 13.18 21.71
N LEU A 413 5.75 12.30 21.51
CA LEU A 413 6.52 12.20 20.26
C LEU A 413 5.61 11.91 19.05
N VAL A 414 4.64 10.99 19.21
CA VAL A 414 3.69 10.64 18.15
C VAL A 414 2.60 11.71 18.00
N ASN A 415 2.20 12.42 19.06
CA ASN A 415 1.31 13.58 18.94
C ASN A 415 1.94 14.67 18.06
N ASP A 416 3.21 14.99 18.26
CA ASP A 416 3.90 16.00 17.47
C ASP A 416 4.18 15.57 16.02
N CYS A 417 4.44 14.28 15.81
CA CYS A 417 4.43 13.67 14.49
C CYS A 417 3.06 13.82 13.78
N LEU A 418 1.94 13.69 14.52
CA LEU A 418 0.60 13.93 13.99
C LEU A 418 0.35 15.42 13.69
N VAL A 419 0.89 16.35 14.48
CA VAL A 419 0.85 17.80 14.19
C VAL A 419 1.58 18.11 12.89
N GLN A 420 2.79 17.58 12.68
CA GLN A 420 3.53 17.78 11.43
C GLN A 420 2.82 17.18 10.22
N ALA A 421 2.25 15.97 10.35
CA ALA A 421 1.44 15.37 9.28
C ALA A 421 0.20 16.22 8.97
N HIS A 422 -0.49 16.75 9.98
CA HIS A 422 -1.64 17.64 9.77
C HIS A 422 -1.25 18.95 9.09
N ASN A 423 -0.15 19.57 9.51
CA ASN A 423 0.39 20.80 8.94
C ASN A 423 0.98 20.60 7.52
N SER A 424 1.23 19.35 7.13
CA SER A 424 1.68 18.93 5.79
C SER A 424 0.52 18.48 4.87
N ASP A 425 -0.71 18.93 5.13
CA ASP A 425 -1.92 18.61 4.36
C ASP A 425 -2.23 17.09 4.22
N PHE A 426 -1.81 16.25 5.17
CA PHE A 426 -2.30 14.86 5.23
C PHE A 426 -3.72 14.79 5.80
N ASP A 427 -4.54 13.92 5.19
CA ASP A 427 -5.91 13.64 5.60
C ASP A 427 -5.99 12.54 6.66
N VAL A 428 -5.07 11.57 6.61
CA VAL A 428 -5.03 10.39 7.46
C VAL A 428 -3.57 9.98 7.70
N LEU A 429 -3.25 9.62 8.94
CA LEU A 429 -2.03 8.84 9.26
C LEU A 429 -2.44 7.40 9.62
N ASN A 430 -1.85 6.43 8.92
CA ASN A 430 -2.06 5.00 9.09
C ASN A 430 -0.94 4.37 9.92
N ALA A 431 -1.25 3.35 10.70
CA ALA A 431 -0.26 2.55 11.43
C ALA A 431 -0.72 1.08 11.52
N LEU A 432 0.23 0.16 11.75
CA LEU A 432 -0.08 -1.21 12.16
C LEU A 432 0.04 -1.33 13.69
N ASP A 433 -0.62 -2.31 14.32
CA ASP A 433 -0.51 -2.58 15.77
C ASP A 433 0.79 -3.29 16.19
N ILE A 434 1.87 -3.02 15.45
CA ILE A 434 3.23 -3.50 15.66
C ILE A 434 4.05 -2.57 16.55
N MET A 435 5.24 -3.00 16.98
CA MET A 435 6.11 -2.26 17.90
C MET A 435 5.36 -1.82 19.17
N ASP A 436 5.76 -0.71 19.80
CA ASP A 436 5.06 -0.15 20.97
C ASP A 436 3.77 0.61 20.59
N ASN A 437 3.24 0.50 19.35
CA ASN A 437 2.17 1.39 18.86
C ASN A 437 0.87 1.34 19.68
N LYS A 438 0.59 0.18 20.31
CA LYS A 438 -0.55 -0.02 21.21
C LYS A 438 -0.53 0.93 22.41
N GLU A 439 0.64 1.46 22.79
CA GLU A 439 0.76 2.44 23.87
C GLU A 439 0.05 3.76 23.53
N PHE A 440 0.09 4.21 22.27
CA PHE A 440 -0.44 5.51 21.87
C PHE A 440 -1.78 5.47 21.13
N MET A 441 -2.12 4.37 20.42
CA MET A 441 -3.24 4.32 19.46
C MET A 441 -4.56 4.90 20.00
N GLU A 442 -5.13 4.33 21.08
CA GLU A 442 -6.41 4.80 21.65
C GLU A 442 -6.30 6.20 22.27
N LYS A 443 -5.15 6.49 22.89
CA LYS A 443 -4.85 7.78 23.53
C LYS A 443 -4.83 8.92 22.49
N LEU A 444 -4.22 8.68 21.34
CA LEU A 444 -4.14 9.62 20.22
C LEU A 444 -5.28 9.49 19.19
N LYS A 445 -6.31 8.70 19.48
CA LYS A 445 -7.57 8.60 18.68
C LYS A 445 -7.38 7.97 17.30
N PHE A 446 -6.47 7.01 17.18
CA PHE A 446 -6.50 6.05 16.08
C PHE A 446 -7.73 5.13 16.24
N GLY A 447 -8.44 4.86 15.16
CA GLY A 447 -9.49 3.83 15.12
C GLY A 447 -8.96 2.55 14.47
N SER A 448 -9.34 1.39 15.01
CA SER A 448 -9.11 0.09 14.34
C SER A 448 -9.79 0.10 12.98
N GLY A 449 -9.03 -0.18 11.93
CA GLY A 449 -9.57 -0.53 10.62
C GLY A 449 -10.19 -1.93 10.61
N ASP A 450 -10.73 -2.30 9.47
CA ASP A 450 -11.15 -3.64 9.08
C ASP A 450 -9.99 -4.44 8.42
N GLY A 451 -9.09 -3.74 7.72
CA GLY A 451 -7.89 -4.31 7.11
C GLY A 451 -6.96 -4.98 8.13
N ASN A 452 -6.84 -6.31 8.02
CA ASN A 452 -5.83 -7.11 8.73
C ASN A 452 -4.72 -7.48 7.74
N ILE A 453 -3.48 -7.49 8.20
CA ILE A 453 -2.31 -7.89 7.43
C ILE A 453 -1.54 -8.96 8.21
N GLN A 454 -0.99 -9.95 7.53
CA GLN A 454 -0.19 -10.99 8.16
C GLN A 454 1.23 -10.94 7.61
N TYR A 455 2.20 -11.16 8.49
CA TYR A 455 3.60 -11.32 8.14
C TYR A 455 3.89 -12.79 7.91
N TYR A 456 4.71 -13.07 6.91
CA TYR A 456 5.08 -14.40 6.47
C TYR A 456 6.59 -14.51 6.33
N LEU A 457 7.11 -15.71 6.55
CA LEU A 457 8.51 -16.02 6.27
C LEU A 457 8.59 -17.23 5.32
N TYR A 458 9.30 -17.04 4.20
CA TYR A 458 9.61 -18.11 3.25
C TYR A 458 10.85 -18.87 3.71
N ASN A 459 10.80 -20.20 3.64
CA ASN A 459 11.86 -21.12 4.07
C ASN A 459 12.37 -20.88 5.50
N TRP A 460 11.47 -20.45 6.39
CA TRP A 460 11.77 -20.28 7.81
C TRP A 460 10.54 -20.68 8.63
N LYS A 461 10.79 -21.38 9.74
CA LYS A 461 9.80 -21.77 10.74
C LYS A 461 10.10 -21.05 12.05
N CYS A 462 9.05 -20.55 12.69
CA CYS A 462 9.09 -19.93 14.01
C CYS A 462 7.73 -20.08 14.70
N PRO A 463 7.65 -19.86 16.03
CA PRO A 463 6.38 -19.61 16.70
C PRO A 463 5.61 -18.44 16.07
N LEU A 464 4.32 -18.31 16.39
CA LEU A 464 3.54 -17.11 16.05
C LEU A 464 4.01 -15.94 16.92
N ILE A 465 4.60 -14.93 16.30
CA ILE A 465 5.14 -13.74 16.93
C ILE A 465 3.99 -12.75 17.20
N PRO A 466 3.80 -12.25 18.44
CA PRO A 466 2.82 -11.19 18.73
C PRO A 466 3.06 -9.93 17.90
N ALA A 467 2.03 -9.15 17.59
CA ALA A 467 2.18 -7.95 16.75
C ALA A 467 3.15 -6.94 17.38
N GLU A 468 3.03 -6.71 18.69
CA GLU A 468 3.94 -5.90 19.52
C GLU A 468 5.38 -6.45 19.60
N LYS A 469 5.64 -7.62 19.02
CA LYS A 469 6.98 -8.21 18.85
C LYS A 469 7.49 -8.21 17.40
N VAL A 470 6.72 -7.63 16.48
CA VAL A 470 7.15 -7.29 15.12
C VAL A 470 7.61 -5.83 15.07
N ALA A 471 8.71 -5.58 14.37
CA ALA A 471 9.24 -4.28 14.04
C ALA A 471 9.77 -4.22 12.60
N VAL A 472 9.21 -5.04 11.69
CA VAL A 472 9.41 -4.94 10.24
C VAL A 472 8.26 -4.11 9.67
N VAL A 473 8.56 -2.95 9.07
CA VAL A 473 7.58 -2.12 8.36
C VAL A 473 7.88 -2.18 6.86
N LEU A 474 6.91 -2.70 6.09
CA LEU A 474 6.98 -2.79 4.62
C LEU A 474 6.23 -1.62 3.96
N GLN A 475 6.66 -1.25 2.75
CA GLN A 475 6.25 -0.05 2.01
C GLN A 475 4.93 -0.22 1.22
#